data_AF-A0A268JUY8-F1
#
_entry.id   AF-A0A268JUY8-F1
#
_cell.length_a   1.000
_cell.length_b   1.000
_cell.length_c   1.000
_cell.angle_alpha   90.00
_cell.angle_beta   90.00
_cell.angle_gamma   90.00
#
_symmetry.space_group_name_H-M   'P 1'
#
loop_
_entity.id
_entity.type
_entity.pdbx_description
1 polymer ?
#
loop_
_entity_poly.entity_id
_entity_poly.type
_entity_poly.pdbx_seq_one_letter_code
_entity_poly.pdbx_strand_id
1 'polypeptide(L)'
;MKSWAYTEDGYLVAGITENGLPYFEKKLLGWNDHKDPSNKEDLVVISAVIYDDGTQMVLKNRYASEEAFANPLIRKKGEEMEQVVLKEVKLWLNGAD
;
A
#
# COMPACT_ATOMS: atom_id res chain seq x y z
N MET A 1 -8.73 14.29 19.46
CA MET A 1 -8.34 13.14 18.62
C MET A 1 -8.95 13.34 17.27
N LYS A 2 -8.14 13.44 16.20
CA LYS A 2 -8.68 13.45 14.85
C LYS A 2 -9.19 12.05 14.50
N SER A 3 -10.31 11.98 13.80
CA SER A 3 -10.97 10.70 13.49
C SER A 3 -10.77 10.37 12.02
N TRP A 4 -9.81 9.50 11.73
CA TRP A 4 -9.60 9.00 10.39
C TRP A 4 -10.74 8.07 9.98
N ALA A 5 -11.38 8.38 8.85
CA ALA A 5 -12.23 7.45 8.11
C ALA A 5 -11.50 7.00 6.84
N TYR A 6 -11.75 5.79 6.37
CA TYR A 6 -11.15 5.26 5.15
C TYR A 6 -12.20 4.74 4.18
N THR A 7 -11.81 4.66 2.92
CA THR A 7 -12.61 4.03 1.86
C THR A 7 -12.20 2.58 1.71
N GLU A 8 -13.14 1.73 1.28
CA GLU A 8 -12.78 0.40 0.78
C GLU A 8 -12.12 0.48 -0.61
N ASP A 9 -12.21 1.64 -1.27
CA ASP A 9 -11.51 1.93 -2.51
C ASP A 9 -10.00 1.89 -2.28
N GLY A 10 -9.37 0.78 -2.69
CA GLY A 10 -7.92 0.62 -2.67
C GLY A 10 -7.47 -0.19 -3.86
N TYR A 11 -6.85 0.48 -4.82
CA TYR A 11 -6.35 -0.18 -6.03
C TYR A 11 -4.94 -0.72 -5.79
N LEU A 12 -4.66 -1.88 -6.41
CA LEU A 12 -3.32 -2.45 -6.52
C LEU A 12 -2.77 -2.04 -7.89
N VAL A 13 -1.61 -1.42 -7.91
CA VAL A 13 -0.85 -1.10 -9.12
C VAL A 13 0.32 -2.05 -9.21
N ALA A 14 0.53 -2.63 -10.38
CA ALA A 14 1.77 -3.31 -10.74
C ALA A 14 2.39 -2.57 -11.92
N GLY A 15 3.71 -2.44 -11.93
CA GLY A 15 4.40 -1.73 -13.00
C GLY A 15 5.91 -1.89 -12.94
N ILE A 16 6.59 -1.05 -13.71
CA ILE A 16 8.05 -0.98 -13.80
C ILE A 16 8.48 0.42 -13.35
N THR A 17 9.44 0.48 -12.42
CA THR A 17 10.06 1.74 -11.98
C THR A 17 10.90 2.37 -13.09
N GLU A 18 11.31 3.63 -12.92
CA GLU A 18 12.19 4.32 -13.88
C GLU A 18 13.53 3.59 -14.11
N ASN A 19 13.98 2.79 -13.13
CA ASN A 19 15.20 2.00 -13.22
C ASN A 19 14.98 0.59 -13.83
N GLY A 20 13.79 0.30 -14.37
CA GLY A 20 13.48 -0.99 -14.98
C GLY A 20 13.08 -2.09 -13.98
N LEU A 21 12.92 -1.77 -12.69
CA LEU A 21 12.60 -2.75 -11.66
C LEU A 21 11.09 -2.97 -11.51
N PRO A 22 10.60 -4.21 -11.34
CA PRO A 22 9.21 -4.48 -11.02
C PRO A 22 8.80 -3.84 -9.68
N TYR A 23 7.63 -3.22 -9.64
CA TYR A 23 7.03 -2.72 -8.40
C TYR A 23 5.55 -3.03 -8.30
N PHE A 24 5.09 -3.12 -7.06
CA PHE A 24 3.71 -3.36 -6.67
C PHE A 24 3.34 -2.37 -5.58
N GLU A 25 2.20 -1.71 -5.70
CA GLU A 25 1.76 -0.71 -4.75
C GLU A 25 0.26 -0.85 -4.46
N LYS A 26 -0.11 -0.89 -3.19
CA LYS A 26 -1.50 -0.84 -2.76
C LYS A 26 -1.72 0.38 -1.87
N LYS A 27 -2.78 1.12 -2.16
CA LYS A 27 -3.16 2.32 -1.40
C LYS A 27 -4.49 2.14 -0.70
N LEU A 28 -4.59 2.71 0.50
CA LEU A 28 -5.83 2.97 1.22
C LEU A 28 -6.06 4.47 1.21
N LEU A 29 -7.21 4.90 0.74
CA LEU A 29 -7.58 6.31 0.78
C LEU A 29 -8.41 6.61 2.03
N GLY A 30 -8.31 7.83 2.54
CA GLY A 30 -9.08 8.25 3.70
C GLY A 30 -9.21 9.75 3.86
N TRP A 31 -9.88 10.14 4.95
CA TRP A 31 -10.16 11.53 5.31
C TRP A 31 -9.76 11.80 6.74
N ASN A 32 -9.15 12.97 6.93
CA ASN A 32 -8.91 13.55 8.24
C ASN A 32 -10.04 14.55 8.52
N ASP A 33 -11.03 14.13 9.31
CA ASP A 33 -12.16 14.94 9.83
C ASP A 33 -13.26 15.36 8.82
N HIS A 34 -12.96 15.77 7.59
CA HIS A 34 -13.97 16.14 6.59
C HIS A 34 -14.14 15.06 5.53
N LYS A 35 -15.27 14.34 5.56
CA LYS A 35 -15.64 13.29 4.58
C LYS A 35 -16.03 13.84 3.20
N ASP A 36 -15.37 14.90 2.75
CA ASP A 36 -15.54 15.43 1.40
C ASP A 36 -14.83 14.48 0.42
N PRO A 37 -15.55 13.82 -0.52
CA PRO A 37 -14.94 12.89 -1.47
C PRO A 37 -13.81 13.49 -2.31
N SER A 38 -13.78 14.81 -2.49
CA SER A 38 -12.71 15.52 -3.20
C SER A 38 -11.40 15.64 -2.41
N ASN A 39 -11.44 15.45 -1.09
CA ASN A 39 -10.30 15.54 -0.17
C ASN A 39 -9.81 14.18 0.31
N LYS A 40 -10.00 13.12 -0.50
CA LYS A 40 -9.42 11.80 -0.20
C LYS A 40 -7.89 11.90 -0.31
N GLU A 41 -7.20 11.46 0.72
CA GLU A 41 -5.74 11.41 0.76
C GLU A 41 -5.24 9.97 0.89
N ASP A 42 -4.00 9.74 0.47
CA ASP A 42 -3.29 8.46 0.68
C ASP A 42 -3.06 8.23 2.18
N LEU A 43 -3.94 7.44 2.81
CA LEU A 43 -3.90 7.14 4.23
C LEU A 43 -2.83 6.09 4.57
N VAL A 44 -2.78 5.02 3.78
CA VAL A 44 -1.75 3.97 3.87
C VAL A 44 -1.28 3.64 2.46
N VAL A 45 0.03 3.57 2.27
CA VAL A 45 0.64 3.08 1.02
C VAL A 45 1.59 1.96 1.37
N ILE A 46 1.36 0.79 0.79
CA ILE A 46 2.24 -0.38 0.89
C ILE A 46 2.84 -0.60 -0.50
N SER A 47 4.15 -0.51 -0.60
CA SER A 47 4.87 -0.69 -1.87
C SER A 47 5.95 -1.76 -1.74
N ALA A 48 6.06 -2.65 -2.72
CA ALA A 48 7.14 -3.60 -2.87
C ALA A 48 7.89 -3.32 -4.18
N VAL A 49 9.21 -3.29 -4.13
CA VAL A 49 10.08 -3.23 -5.31
C VAL A 49 10.97 -4.46 -5.33
N ILE A 50 11.07 -5.10 -6.49
CA ILE A 50 11.84 -6.31 -6.70
C ILE A 50 13.20 -5.95 -7.30
N TYR A 51 14.26 -6.47 -6.71
CA TYR A 51 15.65 -6.26 -7.11
C TYR A 51 16.30 -7.60 -7.45
N ASP A 52 17.44 -7.54 -8.12
CA ASP A 52 18.31 -8.68 -8.39
C ASP A 52 17.54 -9.88 -8.96
N ASP A 53 16.76 -9.63 -10.02
CA ASP A 53 15.95 -10.61 -10.75
C ASP A 53 15.03 -11.49 -9.88
N GLY A 54 14.51 -10.92 -8.79
CA GLY A 54 13.58 -11.63 -7.90
C GLY A 54 14.20 -12.20 -6.63
N THR A 55 15.52 -12.07 -6.45
CA THR A 55 16.20 -12.56 -5.24
C THR A 55 16.08 -11.61 -4.05
N GLN A 56 15.83 -10.32 -4.30
CA GLN A 56 15.65 -9.31 -3.26
C GLN A 56 14.33 -8.54 -3.44
N MET A 57 13.72 -8.18 -2.31
CA MET A 57 12.52 -7.34 -2.29
C MET A 57 12.63 -6.31 -1.17
N VAL A 58 12.30 -5.06 -1.50
CA VAL A 58 12.17 -3.99 -0.51
C VAL A 58 10.70 -3.65 -0.36
N LEU A 59 10.16 -3.93 0.82
CA LEU A 59 8.80 -3.54 1.22
C LEU A 59 8.86 -2.22 2.01
N LYS A 60 7.98 -1.27 1.68
CA LYS A 60 7.84 0.00 2.40
C LYS A 60 6.37 0.25 2.74
N ASN A 61 6.16 0.65 3.99
CA ASN A 61 4.84 0.98 4.52
C ASN A 61 4.85 2.46 4.92
N ARG A 62 3.98 3.27 4.32
CA ARG A 62 3.84 4.70 4.60
C ARG A 62 2.43 4.98 5.11
N TYR A 63 2.33 5.69 6.23
CA TYR A 63 1.08 6.18 6.79
C TYR A 63 1.02 7.70 6.64
N ALA A 64 -0.18 8.26 6.47
CA ALA A 64 -0.36 9.70 6.33
C ALA A 64 0.09 10.51 7.58
N SER A 65 0.05 9.89 8.76
CA SER A 65 0.37 10.54 10.03
C SER A 65 0.67 9.51 11.13
N GLU A 66 1.28 9.96 12.23
CA GLU A 66 1.46 9.13 13.43
C GLU A 66 0.11 8.70 14.02
N GLU A 67 -0.92 9.56 13.96
CA GLU A 67 -2.26 9.20 14.43
C GLU A 67 -2.91 8.11 13.58
N ALA A 68 -2.70 8.14 12.26
CA ALA A 68 -3.14 7.07 11.37
C ALA A 68 -2.45 5.74 11.72
N PHE A 69 -1.15 5.77 12.00
CA PHE A 69 -0.40 4.59 12.44
C PHE A 69 -0.83 4.12 13.84
N ALA A 70 -1.16 5.02 14.76
CA ALA A 70 -1.61 4.66 16.10
C ALA A 70 -3.02 4.06 16.12
N ASN A 71 -3.81 4.24 15.05
CA ASN A 71 -5.16 3.71 14.94
C ASN A 71 -5.16 2.19 14.64
N PRO A 72 -5.70 1.33 15.53
CA PRO A 72 -5.66 -0.12 15.36
C PRO A 72 -6.38 -0.63 14.10
N LEU A 73 -7.48 0.03 13.70
CA LEU A 73 -8.24 -0.38 12.51
C LEU A 73 -7.45 -0.10 11.23
N ILE A 74 -6.77 1.04 11.17
CA ILE A 74 -5.93 1.42 10.03
C ILE A 74 -4.70 0.52 9.95
N ARG A 75 -4.07 0.22 11.09
CA ARG A 75 -2.97 -0.76 11.15
C ARG A 75 -3.38 -2.13 10.63
N LYS A 76 -4.51 -2.66 11.11
CA LYS A 76 -5.03 -3.95 10.63
C LYS A 76 -5.25 -3.93 9.11
N LYS A 77 -5.78 -2.82 8.57
CA LYS A 77 -5.94 -2.65 7.13
C LYS A 77 -4.59 -2.60 6.39
N GLY A 78 -3.59 -1.93 6.96
CA GLY A 78 -2.21 -1.94 6.44
C GLY A 78 -1.62 -3.35 6.37
N GLU A 79 -1.80 -4.16 7.42
CA GLU A 79 -1.38 -5.56 7.45
C GLU A 79 -2.11 -6.41 6.40
N GLU A 80 -3.42 -6.24 6.24
CA GLU A 80 -4.21 -6.90 5.19
C GLU A 80 -3.71 -6.52 3.78
N MET A 81 -3.42 -5.24 3.55
CA MET A 81 -2.89 -4.75 2.27
C MET A 81 -1.49 -5.28 1.98
N GLU A 82 -0.64 -5.39 2.99
CA GLU A 82 0.69 -5.98 2.87
C GLU A 82 0.60 -7.43 2.38
N GLN A 83 -0.31 -8.23 2.94
CA GLN A 83 -0.52 -9.59 2.46
C GLN A 83 -0.99 -9.65 1.01
N VAL A 84 -1.81 -8.69 0.56
CA VAL A 84 -2.22 -8.59 -0.85
C VAL A 84 -1.02 -8.28 -1.75
N VAL A 85 -0.17 -7.32 -1.37
CA VAL A 85 1.04 -6.98 -2.14
C VAL A 85 1.99 -8.17 -2.21
N LEU A 86 2.26 -8.84 -1.08
CA LEU A 86 3.12 -10.02 -1.04
C LEU A 86 2.58 -11.18 -1.87
N LYS A 87 1.26 -11.37 -1.89
CA LYS A 87 0.62 -12.38 -2.74
C LYS A 87 0.84 -12.06 -4.22
N GLU A 88 0.69 -10.81 -4.63
CA GLU A 88 0.90 -10.40 -6.01
C GLU A 88 2.36 -10.58 -6.45
N VAL A 89 3.31 -10.17 -5.61
CA VAL A 89 4.74 -10.39 -5.83
C VAL A 89 5.03 -11.88 -6.06
N LYS A 90 4.47 -12.76 -5.24
CA LYS A 90 4.65 -14.22 -5.39
C LYS A 90 4.06 -14.73 -6.70
N LEU A 91 2.89 -14.24 -7.10
CA LEU A 91 2.28 -14.63 -8.38
C LEU A 91 3.14 -14.19 -9.56
N TRP A 92 3.73 -12.99 -9.49
CA TRP A 92 4.63 -12.50 -10.52
C TRP A 92 5.92 -13.33 -10.61
N LEU A 93 6.57 -13.59 -9.47
CA LEU A 93 7.79 -14.39 -9.41
C LEU A 93 7.58 -15.82 -9.94
N ASN A 94 6.43 -16.44 -9.62
CA ASN A 94 6.11 -17.80 -10.04
C ASN A 94 5.48 -17.88 -11.44
N GLY A 95 5.04 -16.75 -12.00
CA GLY A 95 4.49 -16.65 -13.35
C GLY A 95 5.52 -16.25 -14.40
N ALA A 96 6.76 -15.98 -13.98
CA ALA A 96 7.90 -15.71 -14.85
C ALA A 96 8.62 -17.00 -15.34
N ASP A 97 8.08 -18.18 -15.02
CA ASP A 97 8.54 -19.49 -15.51
C ASP A 97 8.03 -19.81 -16.93
#